data_AF-A0A3D0I9K8-F1
#
_entry.id   AF-A0A3D0I9K8-F1
#
_cell.length_a   1.000
_cell.length_b   1.000
_cell.length_c   1.000
_cell.angle_alpha   90.00
_cell.angle_beta   90.00
_cell.angle_gamma   90.00
#
_symmetry.space_group_name_H-M   'P 1'
#
loop_
_entity.id
_entity.type
_entity.pdbx_description
1 polymer ?
#
loop_
_entity_poly.entity_id
_entity_poly.type
_entity_poly.pdbx_seq_one_letter_code
_entity_poly.pdbx_strand_id
1 'polypeptide(L)' 'MTTAEVLRVVGVHRTTLFRWMRKGAFPSKHHSGGWLRSDIEHWLSRRSE' A
#
# COMPACT_ATOMS: atom_id res chain seq x y z
N MET A 1 2.95 6.11 -7.14
CA MET A 1 3.15 4.66 -7.28
C MET A 1 1.90 4.01 -7.83
N THR A 2 2.06 3.16 -8.84
CA THR A 2 1.01 2.34 -9.44
C THR A 2 0.69 1.14 -8.56
N THR A 3 -0.45 0.48 -8.84
CA THR A 3 -0.83 -0.74 -8.09
C THR A 3 0.22 -1.84 -8.26
N ALA A 4 0.78 -2.01 -9.47
CA ALA A 4 1.80 -3.03 -9.72
C ALA A 4 3.09 -2.78 -8.91
N GLU A 5 3.54 -1.53 -8.82
CA GLU A 5 4.70 -1.16 -8.01
C GLU A 5 4.47 -1.44 -6.52
N VAL A 6 3.30 -1.05 -6.00
CA VAL A 6 2.96 -1.30 -4.59
C VAL A 6 2.90 -2.80 -4.28
N LEU A 7 2.34 -3.61 -5.18
CA LEU A 7 2.32 -5.07 -4.99
C LEU A 7 3.72 -5.68 -4.96
N ARG A 8 4.64 -5.19 -5.79
CA ARG A 8 6.05 -5.63 -5.78
C ARG A 8 6.76 -5.23 -4.49
N VAL A 9 6.58 -3.99 -4.05
CA VAL A 9 7.24 -3.46 -2.84
C VAL A 9 6.70 -4.09 -1.56
N VAL A 10 5.37 -4.26 -1.47
CA VAL A 10 4.72 -4.83 -0.28
C VAL A 10 4.81 -6.36 -0.25
N GLY A 11 5.05 -6.99 -1.41
CA GLY A 11 5.24 -8.44 -1.52
C GLY A 11 3.95 -9.24 -1.28
N VAL A 12 2.79 -8.71 -1.68
CA VAL A 12 1.49 -9.35 -1.44
C VAL A 12 0.64 -9.43 -2.69
N HIS A 13 -0.30 -10.38 -2.68
CA HIS A 13 -1.29 -10.48 -3.74
C HIS A 13 -2.26 -9.29 -3.74
N ARG A 14 -2.78 -8.97 -4.93
CA ARG A 14 -3.72 -7.87 -5.17
C ARG A 14 -4.91 -7.89 -4.21
N THR A 15 -5.52 -9.06 -4.03
CA THR A 15 -6.69 -9.25 -3.15
C THR A 15 -6.37 -8.93 -1.69
N THR A 16 -5.18 -9.29 -1.22
CA THR A 16 -4.72 -8.99 0.15
C THR A 16 -4.58 -7.48 0.35
N LEU A 17 -3.97 -6.77 -0.61
CA LEU A 17 -3.81 -5.31 -0.56
C LEU A 17 -5.18 -4.61 -0.47
N PHE A 18 -6.14 -5.00 -1.33
CA PHE A 18 -7.49 -4.42 -1.30
C PHE A 18 -8.25 -4.74 -0.01
N ARG A 19 -8.05 -5.93 0.56
CA ARG A 19 -8.62 -6.29 1.86
C ARG A 19 -8.04 -5.43 2.98
N TRP A 20 -6.74 -5.15 2.97
CA TRP A 20 -6.13 -4.26 3.97
C TRP A 20 -6.60 -2.81 3.83
N MET A 21 -6.72 -2.31 2.60
CA MET A 21 -7.32 -0.98 2.37
C MET A 21 -8.74 -0.90 2.92
N ARG A 22 -9.59 -1.90 2.65
CA ARG A 22 -10.97 -1.95 3.20
C ARG A 22 -11.02 -2.00 4.72
N LYS A 23 -10.00 -2.59 5.35
CA LYS A 23 -9.88 -2.67 6.81
C LYS A 23 -9.20 -1.44 7.43
N GLY A 24 -8.77 -0.46 6.65
CA GLY A 24 -7.98 0.68 7.13
C GLY A 24 -6.55 0.32 7.57
N ALA A 25 -6.09 -0.89 7.25
CA ALA A 25 -4.76 -1.40 7.61
C ALA A 25 -3.68 -1.06 6.56
N PHE A 26 -4.04 -0.41 5.46
CA PHE A 26 -3.13 0.03 4.40
C PHE A 26 -3.54 1.42 3.89
N PRO A 27 -2.59 2.29 3.49
CA PRO A 27 -2.90 3.61 2.94
C PRO A 27 -3.88 3.55 1.76
N SER A 28 -4.86 4.44 1.76
CA SER A 28 -5.77 4.62 0.63
C SER A 28 -5.06 5.25 -0.56
N LYS A 29 -5.60 5.06 -1.77
CA LYS A 29 -5.13 5.76 -2.96
C LYS A 29 -5.41 7.25 -2.84
N HIS A 30 -4.48 8.05 -3.35
CA HIS A 30 -4.67 9.48 -3.58
C HIS A 30 -5.60 9.73 -4.77
N HIS A 31 -6.17 10.93 -4.84
CA HIS A 31 -7.09 11.35 -5.91
C HIS A 31 -6.51 11.20 -7.32
N SER A 32 -5.18 11.19 -7.46
CA SER A 32 -4.45 10.95 -8.72
C SER A 32 -4.42 9.48 -9.15
N GLY A 33 -5.02 8.55 -8.41
CA GLY A 33 -5.17 7.13 -8.78
C GLY A 33 -4.04 6.19 -8.32
N GLY A 34 -3.10 6.70 -7.52
CA GLY A 34 -1.96 5.93 -6.99
C GLY A 34 -1.64 6.23 -5.54
N TRP A 35 -0.48 5.76 -5.06
CA TRP A 35 0.03 6.03 -3.71
C TRP A 35 1.26 6.93 -3.75
N LEU A 36 1.43 7.77 -2.73
CA LEU A 36 2.69 8.44 -2.50
C LEU A 36 3.71 7.41 -2.01
N ARG A 37 4.94 7.55 -2.49
CA ARG A 37 6.04 6.67 -2.08
C ARG A 37 6.30 6.75 -0.57
N SER A 38 6.25 7.96 -0.02
CA SER A 38 6.39 8.24 1.40
C SER A 38 5.36 7.48 2.26
N ASP A 39 4.10 7.39 1.81
CA ASP A 39 3.05 6.69 2.55
C ASP A 39 3.34 5.19 2.64
N ILE A 40 3.87 4.62 1.55
CA ILE A 40 4.21 3.20 1.50
C ILE A 40 5.45 2.92 2.35
N GLU A 41 6.48 3.75 2.26
CA GLU A 41 7.69 3.63 3.09
C GLU A 41 7.38 3.76 4.59
N HIS A 42 6.56 4.75 4.96
CA HIS A 42 6.12 4.94 6.34
C HIS A 42 5.23 3.80 6.85
N TRP A 43 4.44 3.18 5.97
CA TRP A 43 3.68 1.99 6.34
C TRP A 43 4.56 0.75 6.51
N LEU A 44 5.59 0.58 5.67
CA LEU A 44 6.54 -0.52 5.78
C LEU A 44 7.40 -0.43 7.05
N SER A 45 7.84 0.77 7.42
CA SER A 45 8.61 0.96 8.67
C SER A 45 7.82 0.52 9.89
N ARG A 46 6.54 0.91 9.97
CA ARG A 46 5.62 0.54 11.07
C ARG A 46 5.32 -0.97 11.17
N ARG A 47 5.56 -1.73 10.10
CA ARG A 47 5.34 -3.19 10.06
C ARG A 47 6.58 -4.00 10.45
N SER A 48 7.74 -3.35 10.50
CA SER A 48 9.03 -3.99 10.74
C SER A 48 9.47 -3.90 12.21
N GLU A 49 8.62 -3.33 13.07
CA GLU A 49 8.75 -3.30 14.53
C GLU A 49 7.98 -4.45 15.20
#